data_AF-A0A8T7LK13-F1
#
_entry.id   AF-A0A8T7LK13-F1
#
_cell.length_a   1.000
_cell.length_b   1.000
_cell.length_c   1.000
_cell.angle_alpha   90.00
_cell.angle_beta   90.00
_cell.angle_gamma   90.00
#
_symmetry.space_group_name_H-M   'P 1'
#
loop_
_entity.id
_entity.type
_entity.pdbx_description
1 polymer ?
#
loop_
_entity_poly.entity_id
_entity_poly.type
_entity_poly.pdbx_seq_one_letter_code
_entity_poly.pdbx_strand_id
1 'polypeptide(L)'
;MYPLHPMTVHLPIGLLIGNAIMTALYLWRGDRTLETAAYHCLWLGWLLLLPAVASGTLDAARQLTDPARSHDDELIWVNAHALAGLAVMTVYWQAWQARRRNPALLDDAQRRRGYLVRLGIGVALLIFTGWIGGYLVYTLRMGV
;
A
#
# COMPACT_ATOMS: atom_id res chain seq x y z
N MET A 1 11.29 18.79 -13.30
CA MET A 1 10.47 18.80 -12.06
C MET A 1 10.82 17.55 -11.28
N TYR A 2 10.81 17.60 -9.96
CA TYR A 2 11.02 16.42 -9.12
C TYR A 2 9.79 15.50 -9.16
N PRO A 3 9.96 14.17 -9.14
CA PRO A 3 8.84 13.23 -9.10
C PRO A 3 8.07 13.41 -7.79
N LEU A 4 6.75 13.47 -7.89
CA LEU A 4 5.85 13.64 -6.76
C LEU A 4 5.60 12.31 -6.03
N HIS A 5 5.61 11.20 -6.76
CA HIS A 5 5.29 9.87 -6.24
C HIS A 5 6.15 9.44 -5.03
N PRO A 6 7.49 9.62 -5.05
CA PRO A 6 8.30 9.27 -3.87
C PRO A 6 7.89 10.04 -2.61
N MET A 7 7.33 11.24 -2.72
CA MET A 7 6.89 12.01 -1.55
C MET A 7 5.55 11.50 -0.99
N THR A 8 4.66 11.01 -1.85
CA THR A 8 3.28 10.66 -1.51
C THR A 8 3.12 9.22 -1.01
N VAL A 9 4.09 8.33 -1.26
CA VAL A 9 4.00 6.90 -0.87
C VAL A 9 4.35 6.61 0.59
N HIS A 10 5.24 7.40 1.21
CA HIS A 10 5.81 7.01 2.51
C HIS A 10 4.76 7.00 3.63
N LEU A 11 3.88 8.01 3.66
CA LEU A 11 2.84 8.12 4.68
C LEU A 11 1.80 6.98 4.61
N PRO A 12 1.16 6.68 3.46
CA PRO A 12 0.25 5.54 3.38
C PRO A 12 0.95 4.21 3.70
N ILE A 13 2.20 3.99 3.23
CA ILE A 13 2.96 2.78 3.59
C ILE A 13 3.14 2.67 5.11
N GLY A 14 3.61 3.75 5.76
CA GLY A 14 3.81 3.78 7.21
C GLY A 14 2.51 3.52 7.99
N LEU A 15 1.39 4.08 7.54
CA LEU A 15 0.09 3.84 8.15
C LEU A 15 -0.39 2.39 7.96
N LEU A 16 -0.23 1.80 6.78
CA LEU A 16 -0.68 0.42 6.52
C LEU A 16 0.20 -0.62 7.24
N ILE A 17 1.51 -0.38 7.36
CA ILE A 17 2.39 -1.17 8.23
C ILE A 17 2.02 -0.95 9.70
N GLY A 18 1.78 0.31 10.10
CA GLY A 18 1.30 0.67 11.43
C GLY A 18 0.00 -0.03 11.80
N ASN A 19 -0.93 -0.18 10.86
CA ASN A 19 -2.15 -0.97 11.07
C ASN A 19 -1.83 -2.43 11.45
N ALA A 20 -0.92 -3.09 10.74
CA ALA A 20 -0.52 -4.47 11.04
C ALA A 20 0.15 -4.58 12.41
N ILE A 21 1.07 -3.67 12.73
CA ILE A 21 1.77 -3.63 14.02
C ILE A 21 0.78 -3.40 15.17
N MET A 22 -0.08 -2.38 15.07
CA MET A 22 -1.05 -2.06 16.12
C MET A 22 -2.09 -3.17 16.28
N THR A 23 -2.48 -3.85 15.19
CA THR A 23 -3.34 -5.05 15.26
C THR A 23 -2.63 -6.16 16.05
N ALA A 24 -1.35 -6.44 15.77
CA ALA A 24 -0.60 -7.47 16.47
C ALA A 24 -0.43 -7.12 17.97
N LEU A 25 -0.09 -5.87 18.27
CA LEU A 25 0.03 -5.38 19.66
C LEU A 25 -1.30 -5.46 20.41
N TYR A 26 -2.42 -5.13 19.77
CA TYR A 26 -3.74 -5.32 20.35
C TYR A 26 -4.00 -6.80 20.68
N LEU A 27 -3.73 -7.72 19.75
CA LEU A 27 -3.95 -9.15 20.01
C LEU A 27 -3.05 -9.71 21.11
N TRP A 28 -1.88 -9.10 21.32
CA TRP A 28 -0.97 -9.49 22.40
C TRP A 28 -1.35 -8.90 23.76
N ARG A 29 -1.78 -7.63 23.80
CA ARG A 29 -2.01 -6.87 25.05
C ARG A 29 -3.48 -6.78 25.47
N GLY A 30 -4.42 -6.97 24.56
CA GLY A 30 -5.86 -6.78 24.78
C GLY A 30 -6.33 -5.32 24.89
N ASP A 31 -5.45 -4.33 24.72
CA ASP A 31 -5.77 -2.91 24.86
C ASP A 31 -6.55 -2.37 23.63
N ARG A 32 -7.83 -2.02 23.84
CA ARG A 32 -8.75 -1.51 22.80
C ARG A 32 -8.30 -0.17 22.19
N THR A 33 -7.41 0.57 22.85
CA THR A 33 -6.81 1.78 22.28
C THR A 33 -5.95 1.44 21.05
N LEU A 34 -5.19 0.34 21.13
CA LEU A 34 -4.38 -0.17 20.01
C LEU A 34 -5.26 -0.66 18.86
N GLU A 35 -6.40 -1.27 19.17
CA GLU A 35 -7.38 -1.65 18.15
C GLU A 35 -7.92 -0.44 17.40
N THR A 36 -8.27 0.62 18.14
CA THR A 36 -8.74 1.89 17.59
C THR A 36 -7.67 2.53 16.71
N ALA A 37 -6.43 2.61 17.20
CA ALA A 37 -5.30 3.12 16.41
C ALA A 37 -5.09 2.31 15.13
N ALA A 38 -5.12 0.98 15.22
CA ALA A 38 -4.99 0.10 14.07
C ALA A 38 -6.07 0.37 13.01
N TYR A 39 -7.32 0.58 13.43
CA TYR A 39 -8.41 0.91 12.51
C TYR A 39 -8.19 2.26 11.81
N HIS A 40 -7.74 3.29 12.53
CA HIS A 40 -7.44 4.60 11.94
C HIS A 40 -6.30 4.52 10.93
N CYS A 41 -5.21 3.84 11.29
CA CYS A 41 -4.09 3.55 10.39
C CYS A 41 -4.56 2.86 9.10
N LEU A 42 -5.51 1.92 9.19
CA LEU A 42 -6.02 1.19 8.03
C LEU A 42 -6.74 2.10 7.03
N TRP A 43 -7.77 2.82 7.48
CA TRP A 43 -8.60 3.58 6.55
C TRP A 43 -7.90 4.85 6.06
N LEU A 44 -7.11 5.53 6.92
CA LEU A 44 -6.29 6.67 6.51
C LEU A 44 -5.19 6.25 5.54
N GLY A 45 -4.50 5.15 5.84
CA GLY A 45 -3.48 4.60 4.96
C GLY A 45 -4.05 4.23 3.60
N TRP A 46 -5.22 3.58 3.58
CA TRP A 46 -5.93 3.27 2.34
C TRP A 46 -6.36 4.53 1.56
N LEU A 47 -6.93 5.53 2.24
CA LEU A 47 -7.34 6.79 1.62
C LEU A 47 -6.15 7.52 0.99
N LEU A 48 -5.00 7.52 1.66
CA LEU A 48 -3.77 8.15 1.18
C LEU A 48 -3.05 7.35 0.07
N LEU A 49 -3.47 6.12 -0.25
CA LEU A 49 -3.03 5.47 -1.49
C LEU A 49 -3.56 6.18 -2.73
N LEU A 50 -4.71 6.86 -2.67
CA LEU A 50 -5.28 7.58 -3.82
C LEU A 50 -4.33 8.66 -4.38
N PRO A 51 -3.81 9.62 -3.58
CA PRO A 51 -2.82 10.56 -4.08
C PRO A 51 -1.51 9.90 -4.49
N ALA A 52 -1.10 8.79 -3.86
CA ALA A 52 0.09 8.04 -4.28
C ALA A 52 -0.08 7.42 -5.67
N VAL A 53 -1.22 6.79 -5.94
CA VAL A 53 -1.55 6.23 -7.27
C VAL A 53 -1.67 7.34 -8.31
N ALA A 54 -2.34 8.45 -7.97
CA ALA A 54 -2.49 9.58 -8.89
C ALA A 54 -1.12 10.18 -9.28
N SER A 55 -0.26 10.48 -8.28
CA SER A 55 1.08 10.99 -8.54
C SER A 55 1.97 10.01 -9.30
N GLY A 56 1.94 8.71 -8.96
CA GLY A 56 2.66 7.68 -9.71
C GLY A 56 2.22 7.61 -11.17
N THR A 57 0.91 7.64 -11.42
CA THR A 57 0.37 7.60 -12.79
C THR A 57 0.77 8.83 -13.60
N LEU A 58 0.74 10.02 -13.00
CA LEU A 58 1.16 11.26 -13.66
C LEU A 58 2.67 11.26 -13.94
N ASP A 59 3.49 10.84 -12.99
CA ASP A 59 4.94 10.74 -13.17
C ASP A 59 5.30 9.68 -14.22
N ALA A 60 4.58 8.55 -14.26
CA ALA A 60 4.73 7.52 -15.29
C ALA A 60 4.42 8.06 -16.68
N ALA A 61 3.24 8.67 -16.84
CA ALA A 61 2.76 9.18 -18.11
C ALA A 61 3.75 10.20 -18.68
N ARG A 62 4.20 11.15 -17.85
CA ARG A 62 5.18 12.15 -18.24
C ARG A 62 6.48 11.53 -18.75
N GLN A 63 7.04 10.56 -18.03
CA GLN A 63 8.34 9.96 -18.37
C GLN A 63 8.25 9.02 -19.58
N LEU A 64 7.13 8.28 -19.72
CA LEU A 64 6.89 7.38 -20.85
C LEU A 64 6.59 8.13 -22.16
N THR A 65 6.04 9.34 -22.09
CA THR A 65 5.79 10.16 -23.29
C THR A 65 6.93 11.09 -23.66
N ASP A 66 8.03 11.10 -22.90
CA ASP A 66 9.18 11.97 -23.19
C ASP A 66 9.94 11.46 -24.43
N PRO A 67 9.95 12.21 -25.56
CA PRO A 67 10.60 11.77 -26.80
C PRO A 67 12.12 11.65 -26.68
N ALA A 68 12.72 12.27 -25.64
CA ALA A 68 14.17 12.26 -25.43
C ALA A 68 14.66 10.98 -24.69
N ARG A 69 13.74 10.08 -24.31
CA ARG A 69 14.04 8.89 -23.50
C ARG A 69 13.88 7.61 -24.33
N SER A 70 14.79 6.65 -24.17
CA SER A 70 14.67 5.31 -24.75
C SER A 70 13.91 4.39 -23.79
N HIS A 71 12.85 3.72 -24.26
CA HIS A 71 11.90 2.98 -23.42
C HIS A 71 11.99 1.45 -23.49
N ASP A 72 13.19 0.89 -23.71
CA ASP A 72 13.34 -0.52 -24.12
C ASP A 72 12.61 -1.53 -23.22
N ASP A 73 12.76 -1.44 -21.89
CA ASP A 73 12.13 -2.37 -20.93
C ASP A 73 11.28 -1.69 -19.82
N GLU A 74 11.19 -0.36 -19.83
CA GLU A 74 10.59 0.41 -18.72
C GLU A 74 9.10 0.11 -18.52
N LEU A 75 8.37 -0.14 -19.62
CA LEU A 75 6.92 -0.31 -19.60
C LEU A 75 6.48 -1.56 -18.81
N ILE A 76 7.24 -2.65 -18.90
CA ILE A 76 6.94 -3.89 -18.18
C ILE A 76 7.01 -3.65 -16.67
N TRP A 77 8.06 -2.96 -16.21
CA TRP A 77 8.27 -2.68 -14.80
C TRP A 77 7.28 -1.65 -14.25
N VAL A 78 6.95 -0.61 -15.04
CA VAL A 78 5.89 0.35 -14.68
C VAL A 78 4.55 -0.35 -14.54
N ASN A 79 4.18 -1.22 -15.49
CA ASN A 79 2.92 -1.97 -15.43
C ASN A 79 2.89 -2.96 -14.26
N ALA A 80 4.02 -3.64 -13.98
CA ALA A 80 4.14 -4.53 -12.83
C ALA A 80 3.99 -3.76 -11.50
N HIS A 81 4.60 -2.58 -11.40
CA HIS A 81 4.46 -1.70 -10.24
C HIS A 81 3.01 -1.22 -10.06
N ALA A 82 2.39 -0.75 -11.14
CA ALA A 82 1.00 -0.31 -11.13
C ALA A 82 0.04 -1.44 -10.72
N LEU A 83 0.22 -2.64 -11.28
CA LEU A 83 -0.58 -3.81 -10.93
C LEU A 83 -0.41 -4.20 -9.46
N ALA A 84 0.82 -4.20 -8.94
CA ALA A 84 1.08 -4.45 -7.52
C ALA A 84 0.41 -3.39 -6.63
N GLY A 85 0.47 -2.10 -7.02
CA GLY A 85 -0.24 -1.02 -6.34
C GLY A 85 -1.76 -1.20 -6.32
N LEU A 86 -2.37 -1.61 -7.42
CA LEU A 86 -3.80 -1.94 -7.49
C LEU A 86 -4.16 -3.15 -6.60
N ALA A 87 -3.30 -4.15 -6.54
CA ALA A 87 -3.46 -5.30 -5.65
C ALA A 87 -3.42 -4.86 -4.17
N VAL A 88 -2.45 -4.02 -3.78
CA VAL A 88 -2.39 -3.40 -2.44
C VAL A 88 -3.70 -2.68 -2.13
N MET A 89 -4.14 -1.80 -3.02
CA MET A 89 -5.35 -0.98 -2.83
C MET A 89 -6.60 -1.85 -2.66
N THR A 90 -6.71 -2.93 -3.44
CA THR A 90 -7.82 -3.89 -3.37
C THR A 90 -7.80 -4.69 -2.07
N VAL A 91 -6.63 -5.22 -1.68
CA VAL A 91 -6.47 -6.03 -0.47
C VAL A 91 -6.78 -5.21 0.78
N TYR A 92 -6.25 -3.99 0.88
CA TYR A 92 -6.53 -3.12 2.01
C TYR A 92 -7.95 -2.54 2.01
N TRP A 93 -8.55 -2.31 0.84
CA TRP A 93 -9.98 -1.98 0.75
C TRP A 93 -10.82 -3.11 1.34
N GLN A 94 -10.57 -4.37 0.94
CA GLN A 94 -11.29 -5.52 1.49
C GLN A 94 -11.09 -5.66 3.00
N ALA A 95 -9.87 -5.45 3.51
CA ALA A 95 -9.58 -5.47 4.95
C ALA A 95 -10.36 -4.38 5.70
N TRP A 96 -10.38 -3.17 5.15
CA TRP A 96 -11.15 -2.05 5.71
C TRP A 96 -12.65 -2.33 5.69
N GLN A 97 -13.19 -2.83 4.58
CA GLN A 97 -14.61 -3.17 4.47
C GLN A 97 -15.01 -4.27 5.46
N ALA A 98 -14.15 -5.27 5.69
CA ALA A 98 -14.39 -6.32 6.67
C ALA A 98 -14.50 -5.75 8.10
N ARG A 99 -13.55 -4.88 8.49
CA ARG A 99 -13.57 -4.15 9.77
C ARG A 99 -14.80 -3.24 9.91
N ARG A 100 -15.12 -2.47 8.86
CA ARG A 100 -16.25 -1.53 8.87
C ARG A 100 -17.59 -2.24 9.04
N ARG A 101 -17.78 -3.39 8.38
CA ARG A 101 -19.03 -4.17 8.46
C ARG A 101 -19.17 -4.99 9.73
N ASN A 102 -18.05 -5.31 10.38
CA ASN A 102 -18.04 -6.05 11.64
C ASN A 102 -16.96 -5.49 12.57
N PRO A 103 -17.31 -4.51 13.43
CA PRO A 103 -16.36 -3.94 14.39
C PRO A 103 -15.77 -4.97 15.36
N ALA A 104 -16.51 -6.02 15.71
CA ALA A 104 -16.08 -7.11 16.60
C ALA A 104 -15.31 -8.24 15.85
N LEU A 105 -14.84 -7.99 14.62
CA LEU A 105 -14.20 -9.01 13.77
C LEU A 105 -13.02 -9.73 14.45
N LEU A 106 -12.28 -9.03 15.32
CA LEU A 106 -11.11 -9.60 16.00
C LEU A 106 -11.45 -10.48 17.20
N ASP A 107 -12.69 -10.42 17.70
CA ASP A 107 -13.15 -11.24 18.82
C ASP A 107 -13.55 -12.66 18.35
N ASP A 108 -13.88 -12.84 17.05
CA ASP A 108 -14.18 -14.12 16.42
C ASP A 108 -12.90 -14.75 15.83
N ALA A 109 -12.52 -15.95 16.31
CA ALA A 109 -11.27 -16.60 15.92
C ALA A 109 -11.16 -16.91 14.41
N GLN A 110 -12.26 -17.32 13.76
CA GLN A 110 -12.25 -17.69 12.34
C GLN A 110 -12.17 -16.43 11.46
N ARG A 111 -12.98 -15.42 11.76
CA ARG A 111 -12.97 -14.14 11.02
C ARG A 111 -11.65 -13.39 11.22
N ARG A 112 -11.14 -13.39 12.45
CA ARG A 112 -9.81 -12.86 12.79
C ARG A 112 -8.73 -13.48 11.92
N ARG A 113 -8.68 -14.82 11.80
CA ARG A 113 -7.67 -15.50 10.97
C ARG A 113 -7.73 -15.01 9.51
N GLY A 114 -8.92 -14.92 8.92
CA GLY A 114 -9.09 -14.43 7.56
C GLY A 114 -8.63 -12.98 7.37
N TYR A 115 -8.88 -12.10 8.35
CA TYR A 115 -8.38 -10.73 8.35
C TYR A 115 -6.86 -10.66 8.49
N LEU A 116 -6.26 -11.44 9.41
CA LEU A 116 -4.81 -11.46 9.62
C LEU A 116 -4.06 -11.97 8.39
N VAL A 117 -4.57 -13.00 7.73
CA VAL A 117 -4.01 -13.46 6.44
C VAL A 117 -4.04 -12.34 5.41
N ARG A 118 -5.16 -11.60 5.32
CA ARG A 118 -5.28 -10.47 4.40
C ARG A 118 -4.29 -9.34 4.72
N LEU A 119 -4.08 -9.03 6.01
CA LEU A 119 -3.05 -8.06 6.41
C LEU A 119 -1.64 -8.55 6.06
N GLY A 120 -1.34 -9.83 6.28
CA GLY A 120 -0.06 -10.43 5.91
C GLY A 120 0.22 -10.33 4.41
N ILE A 121 -0.79 -10.65 3.58
CA ILE A 121 -0.72 -10.47 2.12
C ILE A 121 -0.52 -8.98 1.78
N GLY A 122 -1.25 -8.07 2.43
CA GLY A 122 -1.11 -6.63 2.22
C GLY A 122 0.31 -6.13 2.51
N VAL A 123 0.91 -6.55 3.62
CA VAL A 123 2.29 -6.20 3.97
C VAL A 123 3.30 -6.79 2.97
N ALA A 124 3.12 -8.04 2.57
CA ALA A 124 3.99 -8.66 1.55
C ALA A 124 3.92 -7.90 0.21
N LEU A 125 2.72 -7.50 -0.21
CA LEU A 125 2.53 -6.68 -1.41
C LEU A 125 3.15 -5.28 -1.27
N LEU A 126 3.06 -4.64 -0.10
CA LEU A 126 3.73 -3.35 0.15
C LEU A 126 5.25 -3.46 0.02
N ILE A 127 5.85 -4.53 0.56
CA ILE A 127 7.29 -4.78 0.44
C ILE A 127 7.64 -5.03 -1.04
N PHE A 128 6.88 -5.89 -1.71
CA PHE A 128 7.12 -6.24 -3.10
C PHE A 128 7.00 -5.03 -4.04
N THR A 129 5.92 -4.25 -3.92
CA THR A 129 5.72 -3.05 -4.73
C THR A 129 6.78 -2.00 -4.42
N GLY A 130 7.17 -1.83 -3.15
CA GLY A 130 8.25 -0.93 -2.75
C GLY A 130 9.60 -1.32 -3.35
N TRP A 131 9.90 -2.62 -3.43
CA TRP A 131 11.10 -3.12 -4.10
C TRP A 131 11.09 -2.82 -5.61
N ILE A 132 9.95 -3.03 -6.30
CA ILE A 132 9.81 -2.66 -7.72
C ILE A 132 10.00 -1.15 -7.92
N GLY A 133 9.39 -0.33 -7.05
CA GLY A 133 9.55 1.13 -7.10
C GLY A 133 11.01 1.55 -6.91
N GLY A 134 11.72 0.92 -5.99
CA GLY A 134 13.17 1.09 -5.84
C GLY A 134 13.94 0.69 -7.10
N TYR A 135 13.60 -0.43 -7.73
CA TYR A 135 14.23 -0.84 -8.99
C TYR A 135 13.99 0.17 -10.12
N LEU A 136 12.76 0.66 -10.26
CA LEU A 136 12.40 1.74 -11.20
C LEU A 136 13.25 2.98 -10.97
N VAL A 137 13.36 3.45 -9.73
CA VAL A 137 14.10 4.67 -9.38
C VAL A 137 15.61 4.50 -9.58
N TYR A 138 16.19 3.43 -9.03
CA TYR A 138 17.65 3.30 -8.91
C TYR A 138 18.30 2.63 -10.13
N THR A 139 17.58 1.77 -10.85
CA THR A 139 18.11 1.06 -12.03
C THR A 139 17.63 1.72 -13.31
N LEU A 140 16.31 1.91 -13.43
CA LEU A 140 15.69 2.45 -14.64
C LEU A 140 15.60 3.98 -14.64
N ARG A 141 16.01 4.67 -13.57
CA ARG A 141 15.94 6.15 -13.45
C ARG A 141 14.51 6.68 -13.66
N MET A 142 13.51 5.93 -13.19
CA MET A 142 12.07 6.21 -13.29
C MET A 142 11.49 6.44 -11.90
N GLY A 143 11.11 7.68 -11.60
CA GLY A 143 10.43 8.00 -10.33
C GLY A 143 8.93 7.81 -10.45
N VAL A 144 8.44 6.60 -10.15
CA VAL A 144 7.05 6.17 -10.40
C VAL A 144 6.58 5.19 -9.34
#